data_AF-A0A7J4ULI6-F1
#
_entry.id   AF-A0A7J4ULI6-F1
#
_cell.length_a   1.000
_cell.length_b   1.000
_cell.length_c   1.000
_cell.angle_alpha   90.00
_cell.angle_beta   90.00
_cell.angle_gamma   90.00
#
_symmetry.space_group_name_H-M   'P 1'
#
loop_
_entity.id
_entity.type
_entity.pdbx_description
1 polymer ?
#
loop_
_entity_poly.entity_id
_entity_poly.type
_entity_poly.pdbx_seq_one_letter_code
_entity_poly.pdbx_strand_id
1 'polypeptide(L)'
;EGSEEIGKHPDFQKYKGKVDLIFTSPPYFNREAYSEDENQSYKKYGSSYDSWRDGFLLPTLKTCVETLKPGRYLLWNVADVLVSGKYLPIEQDSIDILESFGMIHRYTLKMGLEGMPGQNRVGEDGKPKCKNYCMIDEKYMKYEPVFVFWKPHE
;
A
#
# COMPACT_ATOMS: atom_id res chain seq x y z
N GLU A 1 3.36 -12.34 14.48
CA GLU A 1 4.09 -11.05 14.51
C GLU A 1 3.57 -10.16 13.38
N GLY A 2 3.66 -8.84 13.53
CA GLY A 2 3.31 -7.90 12.46
C GLY A 2 4.32 -7.94 11.31
N SER A 3 3.93 -7.43 10.13
CA SER A 3 4.77 -7.43 8.93
C SER A 3 6.04 -6.58 9.08
N GLU A 4 6.02 -5.62 10.01
CA GLU A 4 7.17 -4.79 10.36
C GLU A 4 8.22 -5.50 11.22
N GLU A 5 7.83 -6.61 11.87
CA GLU A 5 8.71 -7.38 12.77
C GLU A 5 9.08 -8.76 12.22
N ILE A 6 8.23 -9.37 11.39
CA ILE A 6 8.42 -10.76 10.91
C ILE A 6 9.76 -10.97 10.19
N GLY A 7 10.30 -9.91 9.57
CA GLY A 7 11.64 -9.88 8.98
C GLY A 7 12.79 -10.06 9.97
N LYS A 8 12.53 -10.17 11.28
CA LYS A 8 13.51 -10.49 12.34
C LYS A 8 13.37 -11.92 12.86
N HIS A 9 12.26 -12.60 12.58
CA HIS A 9 12.00 -13.95 13.07
C HIS A 9 12.97 -14.96 12.43
N PRO A 10 13.68 -15.80 13.22
CA PRO A 10 14.66 -16.75 12.69
C PRO A 10 14.07 -17.69 11.62
N ASP A 11 12.89 -18.24 11.86
CA ASP A 11 12.24 -19.15 10.91
C ASP A 11 11.80 -18.46 9.62
N PHE A 12 11.63 -17.14 9.62
CA PHE A 12 11.27 -16.37 8.44
C PHE A 12 12.50 -16.07 7.56
N GLN A 13 13.69 -15.93 8.18
CA GLN A 13 14.93 -15.64 7.45
C GLN A 13 15.23 -16.65 6.34
N LYS A 14 14.73 -17.89 6.46
CA LYS A 14 14.91 -18.93 5.43
C LYS A 14 14.33 -18.53 4.07
N TYR A 15 13.42 -17.55 4.00
CA TYR A 15 12.80 -17.05 2.77
C TYR A 15 13.52 -15.84 2.15
N LYS A 16 14.55 -15.28 2.82
CA LYS A 16 15.30 -14.13 2.30
C LYS A 16 15.85 -14.43 0.90
N GLY A 17 15.54 -13.58 -0.07
CA GLY A 17 15.90 -13.73 -1.48
C GLY A 17 15.34 -15.00 -2.15
N LYS A 18 14.25 -15.60 -1.65
CA LYS A 18 13.69 -16.85 -2.20
C LYS A 18 12.25 -16.73 -2.73
N VAL A 19 11.56 -15.63 -2.45
CA VAL A 19 10.16 -15.47 -2.89
C VAL A 19 10.09 -15.02 -4.34
N ASP A 20 9.20 -15.65 -5.13
CA ASP A 20 9.04 -15.37 -6.56
C ASP A 20 8.02 -14.26 -6.88
N LEU A 21 7.11 -13.97 -5.95
CA LEU A 21 6.09 -12.93 -6.07
C LEU A 21 5.67 -12.49 -4.67
N ILE A 22 5.53 -11.19 -4.47
CA ILE A 22 4.82 -10.64 -3.31
C ILE A 22 3.62 -9.88 -3.85
N PHE A 23 2.43 -10.20 -3.35
CA PHE A 23 1.23 -9.41 -3.59
C PHE A 23 0.55 -9.19 -2.24
N THR A 24 0.40 -7.93 -1.84
CA THR A 24 -0.13 -7.61 -0.52
C THR A 24 -0.84 -6.26 -0.51
N SER A 25 -1.73 -6.10 0.47
CA SER A 25 -2.42 -4.86 0.82
C SER A 25 -2.23 -4.64 2.33
N PRO A 26 -1.35 -3.73 2.77
CA PRO A 26 -1.11 -3.52 4.19
C PRO A 26 -2.31 -2.88 4.89
N PRO A 27 -2.37 -2.94 6.23
CA PRO A 27 -3.26 -2.10 7.00
C PRO A 27 -3.01 -0.61 6.72
N TYR A 28 -4.07 0.16 6.50
CA TYR A 28 -3.97 1.60 6.22
C TYR A 28 -3.92 2.42 7.50
N PHE A 29 -3.06 3.45 7.57
CA PHE A 29 -2.98 4.33 8.74
C PHE A 29 -4.35 4.92 9.11
N ASN A 30 -4.77 4.69 10.35
CA ASN A 30 -5.96 5.28 10.97
C ASN A 30 -7.28 5.04 10.20
N ARG A 31 -7.33 4.07 9.29
CA ARG A 31 -8.57 3.63 8.64
C ARG A 31 -9.13 2.33 9.23
N GLU A 32 -8.37 1.72 10.14
CA GLU A 32 -8.55 0.35 10.56
C GLU A 32 -8.55 0.24 12.08
N ALA A 33 -9.61 0.74 12.72
CA ALA A 33 -10.04 0.10 13.97
C ALA A 33 -10.73 -1.23 13.60
N TYR A 34 -10.03 -2.15 12.91
CA TYR A 34 -10.59 -3.44 12.53
C TYR A 34 -10.81 -4.36 13.73
N SER A 35 -10.15 -4.08 14.86
CA SER A 35 -10.40 -4.76 16.14
C SER A 35 -9.87 -3.96 17.33
N GLU A 36 -10.29 -4.35 18.54
CA GLU A 36 -9.72 -3.83 19.79
C GLU A 36 -8.34 -4.44 20.15
N ASP A 37 -7.75 -5.27 19.28
CA ASP A 37 -6.43 -5.88 19.52
C ASP A 37 -5.32 -4.81 19.69
N GLU A 38 -4.45 -4.99 20.67
CA GLU A 38 -3.37 -4.07 21.01
C GLU A 38 -2.22 -4.10 19.98
N ASN A 39 -2.09 -5.18 19.19
CA ASN A 39 -1.02 -5.35 18.21
C ASN A 39 -1.27 -4.62 16.87
N GLN A 40 -2.37 -3.88 16.75
CA GLN A 40 -2.70 -3.14 15.54
C GLN A 40 -1.64 -2.05 15.27
N SER A 41 -1.18 -1.94 14.02
CA SER A 41 -0.08 -1.03 13.64
C SER A 41 -0.38 0.43 13.99
N TYR A 42 -1.64 0.85 13.89
CA TYR A 42 -2.07 2.20 14.24
C TYR A 42 -2.13 2.44 15.76
N LYS A 43 -2.15 1.40 16.61
CA LYS A 43 -2.04 1.58 18.08
C LYS A 43 -0.57 1.58 18.49
N LYS A 44 0.21 0.66 17.91
CA LYS A 44 1.65 0.52 18.16
C LYS A 44 2.45 1.77 17.73
N TYR A 45 2.05 2.43 16.63
CA TYR A 45 2.73 3.61 16.07
C TYR A 45 1.80 4.84 15.92
N GLY A 46 0.68 4.87 16.65
CA GLY A 46 -0.47 5.75 16.43
C GLY A 46 -0.37 7.23 16.72
N SER A 47 0.79 7.73 17.16
CA SER A 47 0.92 9.14 17.55
C SER A 47 0.93 10.09 16.35
N SER A 48 1.34 9.62 15.16
CA SER A 48 1.34 10.41 13.92
C SER A 48 1.47 9.53 12.68
N TYR A 49 1.13 10.10 11.51
CA TYR A 49 1.35 9.44 10.23
C TYR A 49 2.84 9.12 9.99
N ASP A 50 3.75 10.04 10.33
CA ASP A 50 5.19 9.83 10.18
C ASP A 50 5.68 8.67 11.05
N SER A 51 5.22 8.58 12.30
CA SER A 51 5.56 7.45 13.19
C SER A 51 5.09 6.11 12.63
N TRP A 52 3.90 6.07 12.01
CA TRP A 52 3.42 4.86 11.33
C TRP A 52 4.21 4.57 10.04
N ARG A 53 4.53 5.59 9.24
CA ARG A 53 5.34 5.41 8.02
C ARG A 53 6.69 4.79 8.37
N ASP A 54 7.38 5.36 9.34
CA ASP A 54 8.75 4.97 9.67
C ASP A 54 8.78 3.67 10.51
N GLY A 55 7.79 3.48 11.38
CA GLY A 55 7.69 2.32 12.28
C GLY A 55 7.03 1.09 11.68
N PHE A 56 6.17 1.24 10.67
CA PHE A 56 5.42 0.15 10.06
C PHE A 56 5.64 0.03 8.55
N LEU A 57 5.40 1.11 7.79
CA LEU A 57 5.42 1.04 6.32
C LEU A 57 6.82 0.71 5.79
N LEU A 58 7.82 1.48 6.22
CA LEU A 58 9.22 1.31 5.83
C LEU A 58 9.77 -0.10 6.15
N PRO A 59 9.70 -0.61 7.39
CA PRO A 59 10.19 -1.95 7.70
C PRO A 59 9.42 -3.07 7.00
N THR A 60 8.11 -2.90 6.78
CA THR A 60 7.31 -3.86 5.99
C THR A 60 7.83 -3.93 4.55
N LEU A 61 7.98 -2.77 3.88
CA LEU A 61 8.46 -2.70 2.50
C LEU A 61 9.90 -3.21 2.38
N LYS A 62 10.77 -2.88 3.35
CA LYS A 62 12.13 -3.43 3.43
C LYS A 62 12.11 -4.96 3.49
N THR A 63 11.27 -5.53 4.35
CA THR A 63 11.11 -6.99 4.47
C THR A 63 10.67 -7.60 3.14
N CYS A 64 9.73 -6.97 2.44
CA CYS A 64 9.33 -7.41 1.11
C CYS A 64 10.51 -7.44 0.13
N VAL A 65 11.29 -6.35 0.05
CA VAL A 65 12.45 -6.27 -0.87
C VAL A 65 13.51 -7.30 -0.54
N GLU A 66 13.84 -7.49 0.73
CA GLU A 66 14.86 -8.48 1.15
C GLU A 66 14.42 -9.93 0.89
N THR A 67 13.12 -10.22 0.99
CA THR A 67 12.57 -11.56 0.81
C THR A 67 12.42 -11.93 -0.68
N LEU A 68 12.15 -10.94 -1.53
CA LEU A 68 11.95 -11.13 -2.95
C LEU A 68 13.26 -11.48 -3.67
N LYS A 69 13.22 -12.50 -4.54
CA LYS A 69 14.32 -12.84 -5.45
C LYS A 69 14.61 -11.69 -6.44
N PRO A 70 15.86 -11.48 -6.87
CA PRO A 70 16.17 -10.63 -8.01
C PRO A 70 15.40 -11.07 -9.27
N GLY A 71 15.02 -10.11 -10.12
CA GLY A 71 14.25 -10.37 -11.34
C GLY A 71 12.76 -10.66 -11.12
N ARG A 72 12.23 -10.45 -9.90
CA ARG A 72 10.84 -10.74 -9.54
C ARG A 72 10.05 -9.49 -9.18
N TYR A 73 8.75 -9.67 -8.93
CA TYR A 73 7.80 -8.58 -8.78
C TYR A 73 7.19 -8.48 -7.37
N LEU A 74 6.99 -7.25 -6.94
CA LEU A 74 6.17 -6.86 -5.79
C LEU A 74 4.95 -6.09 -6.32
N LEU A 75 3.76 -6.56 -5.97
CA LEU A 75 2.48 -5.91 -6.24
C LEU A 75 2.00 -5.33 -4.91
N TRP A 76 2.03 -4.00 -4.82
CA TRP A 76 1.69 -3.27 -3.61
C TRP A 76 0.34 -2.57 -3.78
N ASN A 77 -0.69 -3.13 -3.16
CA ASN A 77 -2.04 -2.59 -3.21
C ASN A 77 -2.24 -1.61 -2.05
N VAL A 78 -2.20 -0.31 -2.34
CA VAL A 78 -2.40 0.74 -1.34
C VAL A 78 -3.01 1.99 -1.99
N ALA A 79 -3.71 2.79 -1.21
CA ALA A 79 -4.28 4.06 -1.62
C ALA A 79 -4.09 5.14 -0.55
N ASP A 80 -4.11 6.40 -0.97
CA ASP A 80 -4.13 7.52 -0.04
C ASP A 80 -5.44 7.54 0.75
N VAL A 81 -5.34 7.87 2.04
CA VAL A 81 -6.48 7.99 2.94
C VAL A 81 -6.80 9.45 3.18
N LEU A 82 -8.07 9.82 2.98
CA LEU A 82 -8.58 11.14 3.37
C LEU A 82 -8.82 11.17 4.87
N VAL A 83 -8.06 11.98 5.60
CA VAL A 83 -8.20 12.22 7.05
C VAL A 83 -8.35 13.71 7.28
N SER A 84 -9.43 14.12 7.96
CA SER A 84 -9.71 15.53 8.28
C SER A 84 -9.60 16.49 7.08
N GLY A 85 -10.05 16.05 5.90
CA GLY A 85 -10.04 16.84 4.66
C GLY A 85 -8.72 16.85 3.88
N LYS A 86 -7.67 16.18 4.36
CA LYS A 86 -6.38 16.05 3.67
C LYS A 86 -6.05 14.58 3.37
N TYR A 87 -5.52 14.31 2.18
CA TYR A 87 -5.00 12.98 1.87
C TYR A 87 -3.63 12.76 2.52
N LEU A 88 -3.48 11.61 3.18
CA LEU A 88 -2.19 11.10 3.62
C LEU A 88 -1.48 10.46 2.41
N PRO A 89 -0.20 10.79 2.15
CA PRO A 89 0.50 10.45 0.91
C PRO A 89 1.07 9.02 0.90
N ILE A 90 0.27 8.04 1.30
CA ILE A 90 0.69 6.63 1.45
C ILE A 90 1.20 6.05 0.12
N GLU A 91 0.56 6.41 -0.98
CA GLU A 91 0.95 5.97 -2.32
C GLU A 91 2.36 6.44 -2.67
N GLN A 92 2.63 7.74 -2.49
CA GLN A 92 3.94 8.32 -2.84
C GLN A 92 5.03 7.84 -1.88
N ASP A 93 4.77 7.82 -0.58
CA ASP A 93 5.74 7.31 0.40
C ASP A 93 6.09 5.85 0.13
N SER A 94 5.14 5.02 -0.31
CA SER A 94 5.40 3.63 -0.69
C SER A 94 6.33 3.53 -1.90
N ILE A 95 6.14 4.40 -2.91
CA ILE A 95 7.01 4.48 -4.09
C ILE A 95 8.42 4.90 -3.67
N ASP A 96 8.55 6.02 -2.95
CA ASP A 96 9.84 6.59 -2.57
C ASP A 96 10.65 5.60 -1.72
N ILE A 97 10.00 4.90 -0.77
CA ILE A 97 10.65 3.87 0.06
C ILE A 97 11.15 2.71 -0.82
N LEU A 98 10.32 2.18 -1.72
CA LEU A 98 10.71 1.04 -2.55
C LEU A 98 11.82 1.39 -3.54
N GLU A 99 11.76 2.58 -4.15
CA GLU A 99 12.81 3.10 -5.01
C GLU A 99 14.13 3.33 -4.25
N SER A 100 14.06 3.79 -3.00
CA SER A 100 15.24 3.90 -2.13
C SER A 100 15.92 2.56 -1.85
N PHE A 101 15.18 1.45 -1.96
CA PHE A 101 15.70 0.08 -1.87
C PHE A 101 16.06 -0.54 -3.23
N GLY A 102 16.11 0.26 -4.30
CA GLY A 102 16.51 -0.17 -5.64
C GLY A 102 15.43 -0.88 -6.44
N MET A 103 14.17 -0.88 -5.98
CA MET A 103 13.05 -1.37 -6.78
C MET A 103 12.72 -0.36 -7.88
N ILE A 104 12.20 -0.85 -9.00
CA ILE A 104 11.76 -0.01 -10.11
C ILE A 104 10.24 -0.07 -10.22
N HIS A 105 9.56 1.07 -10.05
CA HIS A 105 8.14 1.17 -10.37
C HIS A 105 7.93 0.99 -11.89
N ARG A 106 7.14 0.00 -12.29
CA ARG A 106 6.90 -0.31 -13.71
C ARG A 106 5.60 0.33 -14.20
N TYR A 107 4.52 0.09 -13.49
CA TYR A 107 3.19 0.61 -13.81
C TYR A 107 2.26 0.40 -12.61
N THR A 108 1.06 0.99 -12.68
CA THR A 108 0.03 0.83 -11.67
C THR A 108 -1.21 0.19 -12.30
N LEU A 109 -1.62 -0.97 -11.78
CA LEU A 109 -2.90 -1.58 -12.12
C LEU A 109 -4.01 -0.84 -11.38
N LYS A 110 -5.16 -0.69 -12.04
CA LYS A 110 -6.36 -0.07 -11.48
C LYS A 110 -7.37 -1.15 -11.14
N MET A 111 -7.35 -1.64 -9.91
CA MET A 111 -8.32 -2.65 -9.46
C MET A 111 -9.67 -1.97 -9.25
N GLY A 112 -10.56 -2.10 -10.24
CA GLY A 112 -11.90 -1.51 -10.19
C GLY A 112 -12.66 -2.00 -8.97
N LEU A 113 -13.19 -1.06 -8.18
CA LEU A 113 -14.04 -1.37 -7.04
C LEU A 113 -15.50 -1.40 -7.50
N GLU A 114 -16.33 -2.14 -6.75
CA GLU A 114 -17.77 -2.19 -7.03
C GLU A 114 -18.36 -0.79 -7.06
N GLY A 115 -19.19 -0.54 -8.09
CA GLY A 115 -19.89 0.71 -8.28
C GLY A 115 -20.89 0.94 -7.15
N MET A 116 -20.50 1.71 -6.15
CA MET A 116 -21.41 2.08 -5.06
C MET A 116 -22.35 3.21 -5.51
N PRO A 117 -23.68 3.00 -5.48
CA PRO A 117 -24.66 4.01 -5.88
C PRO A 117 -24.65 5.23 -4.95
N GLY A 118 -24.82 6.44 -5.50
CA GLY A 118 -25.05 7.66 -4.72
C GLY A 118 -24.56 8.96 -5.39
N GLN A 119 -25.47 9.92 -5.60
CA GLN A 119 -25.19 11.22 -6.24
C GLN A 119 -24.16 12.08 -5.48
N ASN A 120 -24.03 11.92 -4.16
CA ASN A 120 -23.12 12.72 -3.32
C ASN A 120 -21.62 12.55 -3.64
N ARG A 121 -21.27 11.58 -4.50
CA ARG A 121 -19.91 11.17 -4.82
C ARG A 121 -19.36 11.82 -6.09
N VAL A 122 -20.20 12.56 -6.81
CA VAL A 122 -19.84 13.30 -8.01
C VAL A 122 -19.77 14.79 -7.67
N GLY A 123 -18.74 15.48 -8.14
CA GLY A 123 -18.59 16.93 -8.04
C GLY A 123 -19.54 17.67 -8.97
N GLU A 124 -19.58 19.00 -8.84
CA GLU A 124 -20.35 19.86 -9.76
C GLU A 124 -19.86 19.73 -11.22
N ASP A 125 -18.61 19.30 -11.42
CA ASP A 125 -17.97 19.04 -12.71
C ASP A 125 -18.33 17.67 -13.31
N GLY A 126 -19.19 16.88 -12.65
CA GLY A 126 -19.56 15.55 -13.12
C GLY A 126 -18.50 14.47 -12.86
N LYS A 127 -17.41 14.76 -12.15
CA LYS A 127 -16.33 13.80 -11.85
C LYS A 127 -16.43 13.22 -10.44
N PRO A 128 -15.89 12.01 -10.19
CA PRO A 128 -15.82 11.47 -8.83
C PRO A 128 -15.00 12.35 -7.89
N LYS A 129 -15.48 12.53 -6.65
CA LYS A 129 -14.78 13.28 -5.59
C LYS A 129 -13.61 12.49 -4.97
N CYS A 130 -13.50 11.19 -5.23
CA CYS A 130 -12.41 10.37 -4.72
C CYS A 130 -11.12 10.61 -5.51
N LYS A 131 -9.95 10.44 -4.87
CA LYS A 131 -8.64 10.59 -5.55
C LYS A 131 -8.49 9.61 -6.72
N ASN A 132 -8.73 8.32 -6.47
CA ASN A 132 -8.49 7.25 -7.44
C ASN A 132 -9.78 6.86 -8.17
N TYR A 133 -9.91 7.34 -9.41
CA TYR A 133 -10.97 6.94 -10.33
C TYR A 133 -10.47 6.79 -11.76
N CYS A 134 -11.15 5.98 -12.54
CA CYS A 134 -10.96 5.82 -13.97
C CYS A 134 -12.32 5.87 -14.68
N MET A 135 -12.29 5.92 -16.01
CA MET A 135 -13.48 5.82 -16.85
C MET A 135 -13.38 4.52 -17.65
N ILE A 136 -14.43 3.70 -17.60
CA ILE A 136 -14.59 2.48 -18.39
C ILE A 136 -15.97 2.54 -19.04
N ASP A 137 -16.04 2.41 -20.36
CA ASP A 137 -17.30 2.49 -21.13
C ASP A 137 -18.16 3.70 -20.74
N GLU A 138 -17.53 4.88 -20.72
CA GLU A 138 -18.15 6.17 -20.35
C GLU A 138 -18.69 6.25 -18.91
N LYS A 139 -18.40 5.26 -18.08
CA LYS A 139 -18.78 5.22 -16.67
C LYS A 139 -17.56 5.44 -15.80
N TYR A 140 -17.66 6.39 -14.89
CA TYR A 140 -16.65 6.53 -13.85
C TYR A 140 -16.70 5.38 -12.87
N MET A 141 -15.53 4.82 -12.57
CA MET A 141 -15.34 3.81 -11.55
C MET A 141 -14.24 4.23 -10.59
N LYS A 142 -14.49 4.03 -9.29
CA LYS A 142 -13.44 4.09 -8.29
C LYS A 142 -12.53 2.87 -8.47
N TYR A 143 -11.23 3.03 -8.25
CA TYR A 143 -10.31 1.90 -8.23
C TYR A 143 -9.41 1.96 -6.99
N GLU A 144 -8.84 0.82 -6.65
CA GLU A 144 -7.72 0.73 -5.73
C GLU A 144 -6.41 0.51 -6.51
N PRO A 145 -5.36 1.32 -6.28
CA PRO A 145 -4.10 1.17 -7.00
C PRO A 145 -3.39 -0.11 -6.55
N VAL A 146 -2.81 -0.82 -7.53
CA VAL A 146 -1.79 -1.83 -7.27
C VAL A 146 -0.52 -1.41 -7.99
N PHE A 147 0.44 -0.90 -7.23
CA PHE A 147 1.74 -0.47 -7.75
C PHE A 147 2.60 -1.70 -8.02
N VAL A 148 3.02 -1.87 -9.28
CA VAL A 148 3.84 -3.00 -9.71
C VAL A 148 5.30 -2.57 -9.72
N PHE A 149 6.07 -3.13 -8.81
CA PHE A 149 7.51 -2.93 -8.71
C PHE A 149 8.27 -4.17 -9.19
N TRP A 150 9.38 -3.94 -9.86
CA TRP A 150 10.32 -4.96 -10.27
C TRP A 150 11.62 -4.82 -9.49
N LYS A 151 12.13 -5.93 -8.96
CA LYS A 151 13.47 -6.00 -8.37
C LYS A 151 14.47 -6.33 -9.47
N PRO A 152 15.45 -5.46 -9.78
CA PRO A 152 16.47 -5.75 -10.77
C PRO A 152 17.28 -7.01 -10.47
N HIS A 153 17.89 -7.59 -11.51
CA HIS A 153 19.02 -8.49 -11.31
C HIS A 153 20.21 -7.68 -10.77
N GLU A 154 20.97 -8.27 -9.85
CA GLU A 154 22.27 -7.72 -9.44
C GLU A 154 23.26 -7.68 -10.60
#